data_AF-A0A3P5X685-F1
#
_entry.id   AF-A0A3P5X685-F1
#
_cell.length_a   1.000
_cell.length_b   1.000
_cell.length_c   1.000
_cell.angle_alpha   90.00
_cell.angle_beta   90.00
_cell.angle_gamma   90.00
#
_symmetry.space_group_name_H-M   'P 1'
#
loop_
_entity.id
_entity.type
_entity.pdbx_description
1 polymer ?
#
loop_
_entity_poly.entity_id
_entity_poly.type
_entity_poly.pdbx_seq_one_letter_code
_entity_poly.pdbx_strand_id
1 'polypeptide(L)'
;MTAAYAFGTPATGNHDPLAAGRLAAMQGMTGTCVVRLIDRRTGLTHKVNGTPLVIFTRRPSEAAAELLSGRDRSVWEVRVDPIEP
;
A
#
# COMPACT_ATOMS: atom_id res chain seq x y z
N MET A 1 17.37 14.61 -20.12
CA MET A 1 16.29 15.20 -19.32
C MET A 1 16.15 14.35 -18.05
N THR A 2 16.76 14.79 -16.96
CA THR A 2 16.69 14.11 -15.66
C THR A 2 15.67 14.86 -14.79
N ALA A 3 14.63 14.16 -14.36
CA ALA A 3 13.57 14.72 -13.51
C ALA A 3 14.10 14.94 -12.08
N ALA A 4 14.07 16.19 -11.63
CA ALA A 4 14.29 16.54 -10.24
C ALA A 4 12.99 16.32 -9.46
N TYR A 5 12.91 15.24 -8.68
CA TYR A 5 11.86 15.06 -7.69
C TYR A 5 12.28 15.77 -6.41
N ALA A 6 11.68 16.93 -6.16
CA ALA A 6 11.83 17.69 -4.93
C ALA A 6 11.21 16.88 -3.77
N PHE A 7 12.06 16.37 -2.87
CA PHE A 7 11.62 15.86 -1.58
C PHE A 7 11.16 17.04 -0.72
N GLY A 8 9.84 17.18 -0.56
CA GLY A 8 9.23 18.05 0.42
C GLY A 8 9.70 17.68 1.83
N THR A 9 9.93 18.69 2.66
CA THR A 9 10.33 18.60 4.06
C THR A 9 9.39 17.69 4.87
N PRO A 10 9.89 16.86 5.80
CA PRO A 10 9.04 16.06 6.66
C PRO A 10 8.34 16.97 7.67
N ALA A 11 7.03 17.13 7.52
CA ALA A 11 6.19 17.68 8.57
C ALA A 11 6.22 16.72 9.77
N THR A 12 6.64 17.24 10.92
CA THR A 12 6.65 16.55 12.22
C THR A 12 5.23 16.15 12.62
N GLY A 13 4.85 14.94 12.24
CA GLY A 13 3.68 14.24 12.74
C GLY A 13 4.11 12.81 13.00
N ASN A 14 3.67 12.24 14.12
CA ASN A 14 4.01 10.89 14.58
C ASN A 14 3.69 9.85 13.48
N HIS A 15 4.65 9.60 12.60
CA HIS A 15 4.58 8.58 11.56
C HIS A 15 5.25 7.33 12.13
N ASP A 16 4.48 6.26 12.28
CA ASP A 16 5.03 4.94 12.52
C ASP A 16 6.15 4.66 11.50
N PRO A 17 7.42 4.56 11.92
CA PRO A 17 8.55 4.44 11.01
C PRO A 17 8.50 3.15 10.18
N LEU A 18 7.79 2.13 10.67
CA LEU A 18 7.53 0.88 9.97
C LEU A 18 6.65 1.07 8.72
N ALA A 19 5.70 2.00 8.74
CA ALA A 19 4.83 2.26 7.59
C ALA A 19 5.61 2.98 6.47
N ALA A 20 6.43 3.97 6.83
CA ALA A 20 7.27 4.69 5.89
C ALA A 20 8.32 3.78 5.22
N GLY A 21 8.97 2.91 5.98
CA GLY A 21 9.94 1.94 5.45
C GLY A 21 9.33 0.98 4.44
N ARG A 22 8.10 0.53 4.67
CA ARG A 22 7.38 -0.36 3.75
C ARG A 22 6.97 0.35 2.46
N LEU A 23 6.53 1.61 2.54
CA LEU A 23 6.21 2.41 1.37
C LEU A 23 7.45 2.71 0.51
N ALA A 24 8.63 2.86 1.12
CA ALA A 24 9.89 3.03 0.40
C ALA A 24 10.29 1.75 -0.37
N ALA A 25 10.16 0.57 0.25
CA ALA A 25 10.43 -0.72 -0.42
C ALA A 25 9.51 -0.98 -1.63
N MET A 26 8.28 -0.47 -1.61
CA MET A 26 7.30 -0.60 -2.70
C MET A 26 7.64 0.24 -3.95
N GLN A 27 8.56 1.22 -3.85
CA GLN A 27 8.97 2.07 -4.97
C GLN A 27 10.00 1.39 -5.91
N GLY A 28 10.55 0.23 -5.52
CA GLY A 28 11.50 -0.54 -6.33
C GLY A 28 10.89 -1.66 -7.17
N MET A 29 9.56 -1.84 -7.16
CA MET A 29 8.89 -2.95 -7.86
C MET A 29 8.66 -2.61 -9.34
N THR A 30 9.40 -3.24 -10.23
CA THR A 30 9.34 -2.99 -11.69
C THR A 30 8.25 -3.79 -12.44
N GLY A 31 7.36 -4.49 -11.72
CA GLY A 31 6.34 -5.39 -12.28
C GLY A 31 4.91 -5.01 -11.89
N THR A 32 3.92 -5.61 -12.56
CA THR A 32 2.52 -5.53 -12.10
C THR A 32 2.42 -6.22 -10.74
N CYS A 33 1.76 -5.57 -9.80
CA CYS A 33 1.58 -6.05 -8.43
C CYS A 33 0.09 -6.28 -8.18
N VAL A 34 -0.19 -7.19 -7.26
CA VAL A 34 -1.50 -7.35 -6.67
C VAL A 34 -1.50 -6.67 -5.30
N VAL A 35 -2.50 -5.83 -5.05
CA VAL A 35 -2.71 -5.09 -3.80
C VAL A 35 -4.02 -5.56 -3.19
N ARG A 36 -3.97 -5.98 -1.92
CA ARG A 36 -5.10 -6.56 -1.19
C ARG A 36 -5.24 -5.87 0.16
N LEU A 37 -6.47 -5.73 0.62
CA LEU A 37 -6.76 -5.26 1.98
C LEU A 37 -6.99 -6.48 2.88
N ILE A 38 -6.29 -6.56 4.00
CA ILE A 38 -6.34 -7.66 4.98
C ILE A 38 -6.88 -7.12 6.30
N ASP A 39 -7.83 -7.81 6.90
CA ASP A 39 -8.26 -7.55 8.26
C ASP A 39 -7.25 -8.16 9.23
N ARG A 40 -6.55 -7.33 10.00
CA ARG A 40 -5.54 -7.75 11.00
C ARG A 40 -6.13 -8.63 12.10
N ARG A 41 -7.42 -8.50 12.40
CA ARG A 41 -8.08 -9.28 13.46
C ARG A 41 -8.32 -10.72 13.06
N THR A 42 -8.55 -10.97 11.77
CA THR A 42 -8.90 -12.30 11.23
C THR A 42 -7.83 -12.89 10.32
N GLY A 43 -6.90 -12.06 9.83
CA GLY A 43 -5.92 -12.43 8.81
C GLY A 43 -6.49 -12.59 7.40
N LEU A 44 -7.80 -12.35 7.21
CA LEU A 44 -8.48 -12.62 5.95
C LEU A 44 -8.49 -11.39 5.03
N THR A 45 -8.49 -11.65 3.72
CA THR A 45 -8.71 -10.61 2.71
C THR A 45 -10.11 -10.02 2.86
N HIS A 46 -10.18 -8.70 2.88
CA HIS A 46 -11.43 -7.96 2.86
C HIS A 46 -12.25 -8.34 1.63
N LYS A 47 -13.53 -8.64 1.85
CA LYS A 47 -14.48 -8.96 0.79
C LYS A 47 -15.58 -7.90 0.75
N VAL A 48 -15.92 -7.43 -0.45
CA VAL A 48 -17.08 -6.57 -0.71
C VAL A 48 -18.15 -7.44 -1.37
N ASN A 49 -19.33 -7.56 -0.75
CA ASN A 49 -20.42 -8.43 -1.22
C ASN A 49 -19.98 -9.89 -1.49
N GLY A 50 -19.07 -10.42 -0.65
CA GLY A 50 -18.54 -11.78 -0.79
C GLY A 50 -17.35 -11.93 -1.75
N THR A 51 -17.02 -10.89 -2.52
CA THR A 51 -15.90 -10.89 -3.48
C THR A 51 -14.65 -10.25 -2.88
N PRO A 52 -13.47 -10.89 -2.93
CA PRO A 52 -12.22 -10.29 -2.45
C PRO A 52 -11.92 -8.95 -3.13
N LEU A 53 -11.58 -7.93 -2.34
CA LEU A 53 -11.13 -6.65 -2.87
C LEU A 53 -9.65 -6.74 -3.25
N VAL A 54 -9.39 -6.75 -4.56
CA VAL A 54 -8.06 -6.93 -5.15
C VAL A 54 -7.83 -5.87 -6.22
N ILE A 55 -6.68 -5.20 -6.18
CA ILE A 55 -6.27 -4.20 -7.18
C ILE A 55 -5.00 -4.68 -7.88
N PHE A 56 -5.02 -4.73 -9.21
CA PHE A 56 -3.85 -4.98 -10.04
C PHE A 56 -3.28 -3.64 -10.50
N THR A 57 -2.01 -3.36 -10.18
CA THR A 57 -1.41 -2.05 -10.48
C THR A 57 0.10 -2.12 -10.63
N ARG A 58 0.68 -1.19 -11.38
CA ARG A 58 2.13 -0.92 -11.39
C ARG A 58 2.52 0.21 -10.42
N ARG A 59 1.54 0.76 -9.70
CA ARG A 59 1.72 1.81 -8.70
C ARG A 59 1.18 1.34 -7.35
N PRO A 60 1.85 0.38 -6.70
CA PRO A 60 1.31 -0.26 -5.51
C PRO A 60 1.17 0.71 -4.33
N SER A 61 2.02 1.74 -4.24
CA SER A 61 1.95 2.75 -3.17
C SER A 61 0.71 3.65 -3.27
N GLU A 62 0.35 4.09 -4.47
CA GLU A 62 -0.87 4.89 -4.72
C GLU A 62 -2.12 4.08 -4.36
N ALA A 63 -2.22 2.85 -4.88
CA ALA A 63 -3.35 1.95 -4.59
C ALA A 63 -3.45 1.59 -3.10
N ALA A 64 -2.32 1.41 -2.40
CA ALA A 64 -2.30 1.16 -0.97
C ALA A 64 -2.82 2.36 -0.16
N ALA A 65 -2.44 3.58 -0.55
CA ALA A 65 -2.92 4.80 0.08
C ALA A 65 -4.44 4.97 -0.09
N GLU A 66 -4.95 4.73 -1.29
CA GLU A 66 -6.39 4.75 -1.56
C GLU A 66 -7.16 3.68 -0.77
N LEU A 67 -6.64 2.45 -0.72
CA LEU A 67 -7.24 1.38 0.07
C LEU A 67 -7.20 1.62 1.57
N LEU A 68 -6.28 2.41 2.10
CA LEU A 68 -6.23 2.76 3.52
C LEU A 68 -6.91 4.09 3.84
N SER A 69 -7.32 4.85 2.84
CA SER A 69 -7.95 6.16 3.05
C SER A 69 -9.26 6.00 3.83
N GLY A 70 -9.37 6.74 4.94
CA GLY A 70 -10.52 6.67 5.85
C GLY A 70 -10.66 5.37 6.64
N ARG A 71 -9.65 4.48 6.64
CA ARG A 71 -9.67 3.21 7.37
C ARG A 71 -8.72 3.21 8.56
N ASP A 72 -9.13 2.54 9.64
CA ASP A 72 -8.29 2.33 10.82
C ASP A 72 -7.14 1.36 10.52
N ARG A 73 -5.90 1.83 10.64
CA ARG A 73 -4.68 1.05 10.34
C ARG A 73 -4.34 0.01 11.41
N SER A 74 -4.95 0.09 12.60
CA SER A 74 -4.85 -0.96 13.62
C SER A 74 -5.68 -2.20 13.26
N VAL A 75 -6.73 -2.01 12.45
CA VAL A 75 -7.62 -3.06 11.96
C VAL A 75 -7.24 -3.50 10.55
N TRP A 76 -6.83 -2.57 9.69
CA TRP A 76 -6.61 -2.83 8.28
C TRP A 76 -5.14 -2.76 7.89
N GLU A 77 -4.71 -3.76 7.13
CA GLU A 77 -3.39 -3.81 6.53
C GLU A 77 -3.51 -3.97 5.01
N VAL A 78 -2.66 -3.30 4.25
CA VAL A 78 -2.51 -3.61 2.82
C VAL A 78 -1.43 -4.68 2.64
N ARG A 79 -1.65 -5.69 1.81
CA ARG A 79 -0.58 -6.57 1.33
C ARG A 79 -0.36 -6.34 -0.15
N VAL A 80 0.91 -6.25 -0.51
CA VAL A 80 1.34 -6.09 -1.89
C VAL A 80 2.24 -7.25 -2.24
N ASP A 81 1.88 -7.96 -3.30
CA ASP A 81 2.64 -9.07 -3.81
C ASP A 81 2.94 -8.81 -5.30
N PRO A 82 4.19 -8.96 -5.76
CA PRO A 82 4.49 -8.87 -7.17
C PRO A 82 3.82 -10.03 -7.92
N ILE A 83 3.47 -9.80 -9.18
CA ILE A 83 3.00 -10.85 -10.08
C ILE A 83 4.20 -11.22 -10.93
N GLU A 84 4.69 -12.44 -10.75
CA GLU A 84 5.71 -12.99 -11.65
C GLU A 84 5.09 -13.15 -13.05
N PRO A 85 5.83 -12.78 -14.12
CA PRO A 85 5.39 -12.96 -15.50
C PRO A 85 5.31 -14.43 -15.92
#